data_AF-X2D3D5-F1
#
_entry.id   AF-X2D3D5-F1
#
_cell.length_a   1.000
_cell.length_b   1.000
_cell.length_c   1.000
_cell.angle_alpha   90.00
_cell.angle_beta   90.00
_cell.angle_gamma   90.00
#
_symmetry.space_group_name_H-M   'P 1'
#
loop_
_entity.id
_entity.type
_entity.pdbx_description
1 polymer ?
#
loop_
_entity_poly.entity_id
_entity_poly.type
_entity_poly.pdbx_seq_one_letter_code
_entity_poly.pdbx_strand_id
1 'polypeptide(L)'
;NTNVDGKQKIMFAMTSIKGIGRRFANICCKKADIDMNKRAGELSAAELDNLMTVVANPRQFKVPDWFLNRKKDYKDGKFSQVVSNALDMKLRDDLERL
;
A
#
# COMPACT_ATOMS: atom_id res chain seq x y z
N ASN A 1 7.89 -5.94 -5.62
CA ASN A 1 7.87 -5.97 -7.10
C ASN A 1 6.89 -7.03 -7.57
N THR A 2 5.63 -6.65 -7.73
CA THR A 2 4.52 -7.53 -8.15
C THR A 2 3.87 -6.93 -9.39
N ASN A 3 3.66 -7.73 -10.43
CA ASN A 3 2.99 -7.29 -11.64
C ASN A 3 1.49 -7.12 -11.39
N VAL A 4 0.93 -6.00 -11.84
CA VAL A 4 -0.47 -5.62 -11.63
C VAL A 4 -1.23 -5.77 -12.95
N ASP A 5 -2.43 -6.36 -12.92
CA ASP A 5 -3.27 -6.52 -14.11
C ASP A 5 -3.91 -5.18 -14.52
N GLY A 6 -3.49 -4.66 -15.68
CA GLY A 6 -3.98 -3.40 -16.24
C GLY A 6 -5.44 -3.44 -16.72
N LYS A 7 -6.03 -4.63 -16.91
CA LYS A 7 -7.44 -4.75 -17.33
C LYS A 7 -8.40 -4.46 -16.19
N GLN A 8 -7.98 -4.62 -14.94
CA GLN A 8 -8.85 -4.41 -13.78
C GLN A 8 -8.92 -2.92 -13.38
N LYS A 9 -10.00 -2.55 -12.69
CA LYS A 9 -10.08 -1.23 -12.05
C LYS A 9 -8.97 -1.11 -11.01
N ILE A 10 -8.44 0.10 -10.85
CA ILE A 10 -7.27 0.38 -9.99
C ILE A 10 -7.46 -0.16 -8.57
N MET A 11 -8.65 0.00 -7.98
CA MET A 11 -8.96 -0.50 -6.63
C MET A 11 -8.74 -2.00 -6.47
N PHE A 12 -9.03 -2.81 -7.50
CA PHE A 12 -8.85 -4.25 -7.47
C PHE A 12 -7.44 -4.63 -7.90
N ALA A 13 -6.92 -3.95 -8.91
CA ALA A 13 -5.58 -4.18 -9.43
C ALA A 13 -4.53 -4.02 -8.31
N MET A 14 -4.68 -3.01 -7.45
CA MET A 14 -3.78 -2.80 -6.30
C MET A 14 -3.79 -3.91 -5.26
N THR A 15 -4.87 -4.70 -5.15
CA THR A 15 -4.98 -5.76 -4.15
C THR A 15 -4.13 -6.99 -4.45
N SER A 16 -3.55 -7.06 -5.65
CA SER A 16 -2.55 -8.10 -5.98
C SER A 16 -1.25 -7.91 -5.18
N ILE A 17 -1.00 -6.70 -4.67
CA ILE A 17 0.19 -6.39 -3.86
C ILE A 17 -0.08 -6.83 -2.42
N LYS A 18 0.73 -7.77 -1.92
CA LYS A 18 0.67 -8.19 -0.51
C LYS A 18 0.82 -7.00 0.43
N GLY A 19 -0.05 -6.91 1.43
CA GLY A 19 -0.11 -5.78 2.37
C GLY A 19 -1.04 -4.65 1.93
N ILE A 20 -1.64 -4.69 0.73
CA ILE A 20 -2.64 -3.73 0.27
C ILE A 20 -4.00 -4.43 0.15
N GLY A 21 -4.95 -4.05 1.01
CA GLY A 21 -6.33 -4.51 0.93
C GLY A 21 -7.25 -3.56 0.17
N ARG A 22 -8.48 -4.00 -0.14
CA ARG A 22 -9.49 -3.18 -0.86
C ARG A 22 -9.75 -1.82 -0.21
N ARG A 23 -9.86 -1.78 1.12
CA ARG A 23 -10.08 -0.53 1.87
C ARG A 23 -8.88 0.40 1.81
N PHE A 24 -7.67 -0.17 1.86
CA PHE A 24 -6.43 0.60 1.77
C PHE A 24 -6.22 1.16 0.37
N ALA A 25 -6.43 0.35 -0.67
CA ALA A 25 -6.40 0.78 -2.05
C ALA A 25 -7.37 1.95 -2.32
N ASN A 26 -8.61 1.87 -1.79
CA ASN A 26 -9.60 2.94 -1.94
C ASN A 26 -9.12 4.27 -1.31
N ILE A 27 -8.58 4.23 -0.09
CA ILE A 27 -8.04 5.43 0.56
C ILE A 27 -6.85 5.99 -0.23
N CYS A 28 -5.92 5.14 -0.65
CA CYS A 28 -4.77 5.59 -1.43
C CYS A 28 -5.19 6.24 -2.76
N CYS A 29 -6.16 5.68 -3.47
CA CYS A 29 -6.69 6.28 -4.70
C CYS A 29 -7.32 7.65 -4.43
N LYS A 30 -8.11 7.77 -3.36
CA LYS A 30 -8.70 9.06 -2.94
C LYS A 30 -7.67 10.09 -2.52
N LYS A 31 -6.56 9.67 -1.93
CA LYS A 31 -5.48 10.57 -1.48
C LYS A 31 -4.55 10.97 -2.62
N ALA A 32 -4.38 10.11 -3.62
CA ALA A 32 -3.62 10.38 -4.84
C ALA A 32 -4.43 11.15 -5.90
N ASP A 33 -5.70 11.48 -5.61
CA ASP A 33 -6.63 12.15 -6.53
C ASP A 33 -6.84 11.39 -7.86
N ILE A 34 -6.90 10.07 -7.77
CA ILE A 34 -7.08 9.17 -8.92
C ILE A 34 -8.52 8.67 -8.94
N ASP A 35 -9.16 8.78 -10.11
CA ASP A 35 -10.50 8.23 -10.30
C ASP A 35 -10.51 6.69 -10.16
N MET A 36 -11.36 6.20 -9.27
CA MET A 36 -11.53 4.79 -8.96
C MET A 36 -12.16 3.98 -10.11
N ASN A 37 -12.79 4.66 -11.09
CA ASN A 37 -13.37 4.01 -12.26
C ASN A 37 -12.37 3.75 -13.39
N LYS A 38 -11.23 4.45 -13.40
CA LYS A 38 -10.16 4.21 -14.36
C LYS A 38 -9.60 2.79 -14.24
N ARG A 39 -9.13 2.25 -15.35
CA ARG A 39 -8.41 0.96 -15.37
C ARG A 39 -6.95 1.18 -15.01
N ALA A 40 -6.33 0.17 -14.42
CA ALA A 40 -4.91 0.24 -14.05
C ALA A 40 -3.98 0.44 -15.26
N GLY A 41 -4.38 -0.02 -16.45
CA GLY A 41 -3.64 0.22 -17.69
C GLY A 41 -3.76 1.62 -18.29
N GLU A 42 -4.69 2.44 -17.79
CA GLU A 42 -4.90 3.82 -18.26
C GLU A 42 -4.15 4.85 -17.40
N LEU A 43 -3.44 4.39 -16.36
CA LEU A 43 -2.64 5.25 -15.49
C LEU A 43 -1.39 5.74 -16.20
N SER A 44 -1.15 7.05 -16.09
CA SER A 44 0.13 7.63 -16.46
C SER A 44 1.23 7.22 -15.46
N ALA A 45 2.49 7.25 -15.90
CA ALA A 45 3.62 6.97 -15.02
C ALA A 45 3.69 7.93 -13.81
N ALA A 46 3.27 9.19 -13.99
CA ALA A 46 3.21 10.19 -12.91
C ALA A 46 2.13 9.88 -11.88
N GLU A 47 0.92 9.48 -12.31
CA GLU A 47 -0.14 9.04 -11.38
C GLU A 47 0.31 7.79 -10.61
N LEU A 48 1.02 6.87 -11.26
CA LEU A 48 1.58 5.67 -10.61
C LEU A 48 2.59 6.02 -9.52
N ASP A 49 3.52 6.94 -9.79
CA ASP A 49 4.56 7.34 -8.84
C ASP A 49 3.96 8.08 -7.63
N ASN A 50 2.97 8.95 -7.87
CA ASN A 50 2.19 9.58 -6.80
C ASN A 50 1.50 8.53 -5.93
N LEU A 51 0.89 7.51 -6.54
CA LEU A 51 0.22 6.43 -5.82
C LEU A 51 1.23 5.63 -4.97
N MET A 52 2.39 5.30 -5.54
CA MET A 52 3.46 4.61 -4.80
C MET A 52 3.98 5.45 -3.62
N THR A 53 4.10 6.77 -3.80
CA THR A 53 4.50 7.71 -2.74
C THR A 53 3.47 7.73 -1.60
N VAL A 54 2.17 7.73 -1.92
CA VAL A 54 1.09 7.65 -0.94
C VAL A 54 1.13 6.34 -0.15
N VAL A 55 1.38 5.22 -0.84
CA VAL A 55 1.49 3.90 -0.21
C VAL A 55 2.73 3.79 0.68
N ALA A 56 3.86 4.37 0.27
CA ALA A 56 5.10 4.36 1.03
C ALA A 56 5.00 5.24 2.30
N ASN A 57 4.33 6.39 2.21
CA ASN A 57 4.25 7.38 3.29
C ASN A 57 2.81 7.72 3.70
N PRO A 58 1.98 6.75 4.10
CA PRO A 58 0.54 6.98 4.32
C PRO A 58 0.25 8.01 5.43
N ARG A 59 1.14 8.14 6.41
CA ARG A 59 1.02 9.12 7.50
C ARG A 59 1.09 10.57 7.00
N GLN A 60 1.93 10.85 6.01
CA GLN A 60 2.06 12.18 5.42
C GLN A 60 0.77 12.59 4.68
N PHE A 61 0.04 11.61 4.12
CA PHE A 61 -1.22 11.82 3.42
C PHE A 61 -2.46 11.75 4.33
N LYS A 62 -2.28 11.95 5.64
CA LYS A 62 -3.35 11.97 6.66
C LYS A 62 -4.12 10.64 6.77
N VAL A 63 -3.47 9.51 6.53
CA VAL A 63 -4.04 8.19 6.85
C VAL A 63 -3.84 7.92 8.35
N PRO A 64 -4.88 7.58 9.12
CA PRO A 64 -4.76 7.34 10.56
C PRO A 64 -3.85 6.15 10.90
N ASP A 65 -3.10 6.26 12.00
CA ASP A 65 -2.17 5.23 12.46
C ASP A 65 -2.88 3.88 12.79
N TRP A 66 -4.15 3.92 13.21
CA TRP A 66 -4.94 2.71 13.45
C TRP A 66 -5.29 1.93 12.16
N PHE A 67 -5.12 2.53 10.99
CA PHE A 67 -5.43 1.91 9.70
C PHE A 67 -4.22 1.19 9.08
N LEU A 68 -3.02 1.41 9.64
CA LEU A 68 -1.77 0.81 9.17
C LEU A 68 -1.65 -0.64 9.62
N ASN A 69 -0.96 -1.47 8.82
CA ASN A 69 -0.81 -2.89 9.09
C ASN A 69 0.27 -3.22 10.14
N ARG A 70 1.28 -2.37 10.34
CA ARG A 70 2.30 -2.54 11.38
C ARG A 70 2.29 -1.37 12.34
N LYS A 71 1.72 -1.61 13.53
CA LYS A 71 1.54 -0.62 14.58
C LYS A 71 2.57 -0.84 15.67
N LYS A 72 3.33 0.20 16.02
CA LYS A 72 4.33 0.18 17.09
C LYS A 72 5.27 -1.03 16.95
N ASP A 73 6.06 -1.04 15.88
CA ASP A 73 7.07 -2.09 15.67
C ASP A 73 8.03 -2.17 16.87
N TYR A 74 8.41 -3.39 17.25
CA TYR A 74 9.22 -3.64 18.44
C TYR A 74 10.65 -3.10 18.35
N LYS A 75 11.20 -2.94 17.14
CA LYS A 75 12.58 -2.45 16.94
C LYS A 75 12.68 -0.94 17.07
N ASP A 76 11.77 -0.21 16.42
CA ASP A 76 11.86 1.25 16.24
C ASP A 76 10.66 2.01 16.84
N GLY A 77 9.63 1.31 17.33
CA GLY A 77 8.42 1.91 17.90
C GLY A 77 7.54 2.62 16.88
N LYS A 78 7.87 2.55 15.58
CA LYS A 78 7.21 3.32 14.53
C LYS A 78 5.94 2.63 14.03
N PHE A 79 5.04 3.44 13.49
CA PHE A 79 3.86 3.00 12.77
C PHE A 79 4.16 3.08 11.27
N SER A 80 3.98 1.98 10.55
CA SER A 80 4.30 1.90 9.13
C SER A 80 3.30 1.02 8.38
N GLN A 81 3.15 1.31 7.09
CA GLN A 81 2.54 0.37 6.16
C GLN A 81 3.65 -0.43 5.50
N VAL A 82 3.64 -1.74 5.69
CA VAL A 82 4.61 -2.64 5.06
C VAL A 82 3.96 -3.34 3.88
N VAL A 83 4.64 -3.36 2.73
CA VAL A 83 4.10 -3.92 1.47
C VAL A 83 5.07 -4.91 0.83
N SER A 84 4.51 -5.83 0.04
CA SER A 84 5.26 -6.81 -0.78
C SER A 84 6.30 -7.57 0.07
N ASN A 85 7.54 -7.67 -0.42
CA ASN A 85 8.60 -8.48 0.19
C ASN A 85 8.96 -8.01 1.60
N ALA A 86 8.85 -6.71 1.88
CA ALA A 86 9.13 -6.19 3.21
C ALA A 86 8.16 -6.76 4.26
N LEU A 87 6.93 -7.10 3.88
CA LEU A 87 5.95 -7.69 4.78
C LEU A 87 6.37 -9.11 5.17
N ASP A 88 6.78 -9.91 4.19
CA ASP A 88 7.23 -11.29 4.39
C ASP A 88 8.52 -11.32 5.24
N MET A 89 9.47 -10.42 5.00
CA MET A 89 10.68 -10.32 5.83
C MET A 89 10.37 -9.92 7.28
N LYS A 90 9.48 -8.93 7.45
CA LYS A 90 9.07 -8.47 8.78
C LYS A 90 8.36 -9.57 9.58
N LEU A 91 7.54 -10.38 8.92
CA LEU A 91 6.91 -11.55 9.55
C LEU A 91 7.96 -12.60 9.97
N ARG A 92 8.97 -12.83 9.13
CA ARG A 92 10.06 -13.75 9.45
C ARG A 92 10.88 -13.28 10.66
N ASP A 93 11.27 -12.00 10.68
CA ASP A 93 11.94 -11.38 11.83
C ASP A 93 11.14 -11.51 13.12
N ASP A 94 9.81 -11.37 13.05
CA ASP A 94 8.93 -11.51 14.21
C ASP A 94 8.88 -12.96 14.71
N LEU A 95 8.94 -13.94 13.80
CA LEU A 95 8.97 -15.38 14.13
C LEU A 95 10.32 -15.85 14.65
N GLU A 96 11.45 -15.37 14.09
CA GLU A 96 12.80 -15.70 14.57
C GLU A 96 13.07 -15.15 15.99
N ARG A 97 12.26 -14.19 16.44
CA ARG A 97 12.32 -13.64 17.80
C ARG A 97 11.56 -14.47 18.84
N LEU A 98 10.57 -15.29 18.42
CA LEU A 98 9.80 -16.15 19.32
C LEU A 98 10.67 -17.31 19.83
#